data_AF-A0AAV1C8S8-F1
#
_entry.id   AF-A0AAV1C8S8-F1
#
_cell.length_a   1.000
_cell.length_b   1.000
_cell.length_c   1.000
_cell.angle_alpha   90.00
_cell.angle_beta   90.00
_cell.angle_gamma   90.00
#
_symmetry.space_group_name_H-M   'P 1'
#
loop_
_entity.id
_entity.type
_entity.pdbx_description
1 polymer ?
#
loop_
_entity_poly.entity_id
_entity_poly.type
_entity_poly.pdbx_seq_one_letter_code
_entity_poly.pdbx_strand_id
1 'polypeptide(L)' 'MVKLKWGMEHKGFLVSVDSYMNLQLANAEEYIDGHKKGDLGEILIRCNNVLYLRGVPEDEEVLDAE' A
#
# COMPACT_ATOMS: atom_id res chain seq x y z
N MET A 1 -2.61 -2.14 -2.40
CA MET A 1 -3.01 -1.70 -1.05
C MET A 1 -2.91 -2.87 -0.08
N VAL A 2 -2.22 -2.67 1.03
CA VAL A 2 -2.02 -3.64 2.10
C VAL A 2 -2.77 -3.16 3.33
N LYS A 3 -3.70 -3.95 3.87
CA LYS A 3 -4.33 -3.64 5.17
C LYS A 3 -3.63 -4.42 6.27
N LEU A 4 -3.26 -3.73 7.34
CA LEU A 4 -2.70 -4.35 8.53
C LEU A 4 -3.81 -4.83 9.46
N LYS A 5 -3.50 -5.83 10.30
CA LYS A 5 -4.43 -6.39 11.30
C LYS A 5 -4.99 -5.37 12.31
N TRP A 6 -4.35 -4.20 12.40
CA TRP A 6 -4.73 -3.10 13.31
C TRP A 6 -5.54 -2.00 12.62
N GLY A 7 -5.94 -2.18 11.36
CA GLY A 7 -6.81 -1.24 10.64
C GLY A 7 -6.08 -0.26 9.70
N MET A 8 -4.80 0.03 9.98
CA MET A 8 -3.93 0.84 9.13
C MET A 8 -3.79 0.25 7.72
N GLU A 9 -3.68 1.12 6.73
CA GLU A 9 -3.55 0.74 5.32
C GLU A 9 -2.31 1.39 4.72
N HIS A 10 -1.59 0.62 3.91
CA HIS A 10 -0.48 1.11 3.11
C HIS A 10 -0.81 0.98 1.63
N LYS A 11 -0.85 2.11 0.92
CA LYS A 11 -0.98 2.15 -0.54
C LYS A 11 0.42 2.38 -1.12
N GLY A 12 0.81 1.64 -2.14
CA GLY A 12 2.14 1.76 -2.74
C GLY A 12 2.33 0.72 -3.83
N PHE A 13 3.45 0.80 -4.54
CA PHE A 13 3.83 -0.15 -5.57
C PHE A 13 4.51 -1.36 -4.92
N LEU A 14 3.98 -2.56 -5.18
CA LEU A 14 4.58 -3.79 -4.68
C LEU A 14 5.83 -4.11 -5.49
N VAL A 15 7.00 -3.97 -4.86
CA VAL A 15 8.31 -4.18 -5.51
C VAL A 15 8.71 -5.65 -5.48
N SER A 16 8.62 -6.27 -4.30
CA SER A 16 9.03 -7.66 -4.09
C SER A 16 8.27 -8.31 -2.93
N VAL A 17 8.25 -9.64 -2.96
CA VAL A 17 7.66 -10.50 -1.93
C VAL A 17 8.55 -11.73 -1.73
N ASP A 18 8.66 -12.23 -0.50
CA ASP A 18 9.32 -13.49 -0.19
C ASP A 18 8.32 -14.64 0.10
N SER A 19 8.82 -15.86 0.31
CA SER A 19 7.98 -17.04 0.60
C SER A 19 7.21 -16.95 1.93
N TYR A 20 7.59 -16.02 2.81
CA TYR A 20 6.90 -15.77 4.07
C TYR A 20 5.86 -14.66 3.95
N MET A 21 5.72 -14.03 2.77
CA MET A 21 4.84 -12.88 2.52
C MET A 21 5.29 -11.61 3.25
N ASN A 22 6.60 -11.42 3.44
CA ASN A 22 7.12 -10.08 3.71
C ASN A 22 7.02 -9.25 2.42
N LEU A 23 6.58 -8.00 2.52
CA LEU A 23 6.25 -7.17 1.35
C LEU A 23 7.15 -5.93 1.30
N GLN A 24 7.83 -5.71 0.19
CA GLN A 24 8.52 -4.45 -0.09
C GLN A 24 7.59 -3.55 -0.91
N LEU A 25 7.30 -2.36 -0.39
CA LEU A 25 6.52 -1.33 -1.09
C LEU A 25 7.39 -0.12 -1.41
N ALA A 26 7.27 0.41 -2.63
CA ALA A 26 7.80 1.70 -3.04
C ALA A 26 6.69 2.75 -3.13
N ASN A 27 7.05 4.03 -2.96
CA ASN A 27 6.12 5.17 -2.90
C ASN A 27 4.92 4.88 -1.98
N ALA A 28 5.20 4.30 -0.82
CA ALA A 28 4.20 3.92 0.14
C ALA A 28 3.62 5.15 0.85
N GLU A 29 2.30 5.16 0.95
CA GLU A 29 1.49 6.16 1.65
C GLU A 29 0.75 5.44 2.79
N GLU A 30 0.71 6.06 3.97
CA GLU A 30 -0.05 5.57 5.10
C GLU A 30 -1.45 6.16 5.11
N TYR A 31 -2.43 5.29 5.36
CA TYR A 31 -3.83 5.63 5.53
C TYR A 31 -4.33 5.11 6.88
N ILE A 32 -4.98 6.01 7.63
CA ILE A 32 -5.66 5.70 8.90
C ILE A 32 -7.10 6.19 8.76
N ASP A 33 -8.07 5.31 9.03
CA ASP A 33 -9.50 5.59 8.88
C ASP A 33 -9.88 6.17 7.50
N GLY A 34 -9.21 5.69 6.43
CA GLY A 34 -9.43 6.13 5.05
C GLY A 34 -8.79 7.45 4.67
N HIS A 35 -8.11 8.13 5.60
CA HIS A 35 -7.43 9.40 5.34
C HIS A 35 -5.93 9.21 5.19
N LYS A 36 -5.34 9.82 4.15
CA LYS A 36 -3.88 9.84 3.97
C LYS A 36 -3.25 10.56 5.16
N LYS A 37 -2.40 9.85 5.89
CA LYS A 37 -1.67 10.34 7.06
C LYS A 37 -0.32 10.92 6.69
N GLY A 38 0.35 10.32 5.71
CA GLY A 38 1.64 10.77 5.21
C GLY A 38 2.29 9.81 4.23
N ASP A 39 3.41 10.28 3.66
CA ASP A 39 4.26 9.52 2.76
C ASP A 39 5.34 8.79 3.57
N LEU A 40 5.47 7.48 3.35
CA LEU A 40 6.46 6.61 3.97
C LEU A 40 7.64 6.29 3.04
N GLY A 41 7.47 6.44 1.72
CA GLY A 41 8.51 6.15 0.74
C GLY A 41 8.71 4.64 0.54
N GLU A 42 9.93 4.15 0.77
CA GLU A 42 10.22 2.72 0.65
C GLU A 42 10.09 2.02 2.01
N ILE A 43 9.23 1.01 2.09
CA ILE A 43 8.97 0.26 3.34
C ILE A 43 9.01 -1.25 3.14
N LEU A 44 9.35 -1.94 4.22
CA LEU A 44 9.22 -3.39 4.35
C LEU A 44 8.13 -3.72 5.38
N ILE A 45 7.07 -4.41 4.95
CA ILE A 45 6.00 -4.89 5.84
C ILE A 45 6.27 -6.35 6.18
N ARG A 46 6.39 -6.64 7.49
CA ARG A 46 6.52 -8.01 7.97
C ARG A 46 5.22 -8.78 7.84
N CYS A 47 5.30 -10.01 7.36
CA CYS A 47 4.18 -10.86 7.02
C CYS A 47 3.10 -11.00 8.11
N ASN A 48 3.51 -11.14 9.37
CA ASN A 48 2.61 -11.37 10.51
C ASN A 48 1.74 -10.15 10.89
N ASN A 49 1.91 -9.02 10.20
CA ASN A 49 1.08 -7.83 10.36
C ASN A 49 0.05 -7.67 9.23
N VAL A 50 0.20 -8.39 8.12
CA VAL A 50 -0.69 -8.30 6.95
C VAL A 50 -2.01 -9.00 7.26
N LEU A 51 -3.12 -8.28 7.07
CA LEU A 51 -4.46 -8.86 7.08
C LEU A 51 -4.86 -9.30 5.67
N TYR A 52 -4.71 -8.41 4.68
CA TYR A 52 -4.88 -8.74 3.27
C TYR A 52 -4.10 -7.77 2.37
N LEU A 53 -3.89 -8.21 1.12
CA LEU A 53 -3.39 -7.41 0.01
C LEU A 53 -4.47 -7.37 -1.08
N ARG A 54 -4.67 -6.21 -1.71
CA ARG A 54 -5.47 -6.08 -2.93
C ARG A 54 -4.83 -5.15 -3.94
N GLY A 55 -5.11 -5.41 -5.22
CA GLY A 55 -4.88 -4.44 -6.29
C GLY A 55 -5.68 -3.17 -6.04
N VAL A 56 -5.11 -2.03 -6.43
CA VAL A 56 -5.84 -0.77 -6.58
C VAL A 56 -5.88 -0.53 -8.08
N PRO A 57 -7.05 -0.27 -8.68
CA PRO A 57 -7.08 0.17 -10.07
C PRO A 57 -6.16 1.38 -10.22
N GLU A 58 -5.36 1.40 -11.28
CA GLU A 58 -4.72 2.63 -11.72
C GLU A 58 -5.88 3.58 -12.03
N ASP A 59 -5.91 4.74 -11.38
CA ASP A 59 -6.76 5.81 -11.86
C ASP A 59 -6.25 6.08 -13.29
N GLU A 60 -7.02 5.67 -14.32
CA GLU A 60 -6.86 6.25 -15.64
C GLU A 60 -6.84 7.75 -15.39
N GLU A 61 -5.70 8.38 -15.63
CA GLU A 61 -5.61 9.83 -15.61
C GLU A 61 -6.83 10.31 -16.38
N VAL A 62 -7.69 11.06 -15.70
CA VAL A 62 -8.74 11.83 -16.38
C VAL A 62 -7.93 12.77 -17.26
N LEU A 63 -7.67 12.33 -18.50
CA LEU A 63 -6.98 13.11 -19.52
C LEU A 63 -7.77 14.40 -19.56
N ASP A 64 -7.10 15.44 -19.08
CA ASP A 64 -7.68 16.73 -18.77
C ASP A 64 -8.55 17.20 -19.95
N ALA A 65 -9.69 17.75 -19.57
CA ALA A 65 -10.47 18.60 -20.44
C ALA A 65 -9.58 19.68 -21.07
N GLU A 66 -9.43 19.62 -22.40
CA GLU A 66 -9.34 20.79 -23.29
C GLU A 66 -10.27 20.58 -24.48
#